data_AF-A0A2V9K413-F1
#
_entry.id   AF-A0A2V9K413-F1
#
_cell.length_a   1.000
_cell.length_b   1.000
_cell.length_c   1.000
_cell.angle_alpha   90.00
_cell.angle_beta   90.00
_cell.angle_gamma   90.00
#
_symmetry.space_group_name_H-M   'P 1'
#
loop_
_entity.id
_entity.type
_entity.pdbx_description
1 polymer ?
#
loop_
_entity_poly.entity_id
_entity_poly.type
_entity_poly.pdbx_seq_one_letter_code
_entity_poly.pdbx_strand_id
1 'polypeptide(L)'
;MRCSNPLAIKLGIRTPEEVLAAGSKVACHTFVFEKTGPIRVGSAAARIARAHAAARDLGVNIHPRHLADPSSPKQLHRAAYDAYLRLKAAAEADGIPPNLLVIVSGYRSIRSQQSLWENALNRYRDPNIARRWVAPPGGSPHHTGRAIDFSLGTRNDSSNIPALRSTVAYKWLVCNAERFGFTPYRNEPWHWEFNPPGFPTSTGPSVPAAPPRPTPIPSRSPAHLPVYAPPARRQEPSSSPAEIPIVGLPGFSPPEEKALRITTMFETGRPLNFGGLTGNFDNQGLSFGLLQWNIGTGSLQPLLREFATRFPGKVQAIFGPDAPRFFDILQPHRSLPEQMQFARSINDASQRNVVEPWRTYFARLAADPDFRQIQLRHVRWLMDVAKTFARRLGLRSERGLALMLDNVTQNGAGWLKPNRAALIQQRKAEQERQTGRPLTERQFLAVIANVVADTVNPRWSEDVRRRRMMIVNGTGVVHETPMDLARQFGLTDQPWETIPGVPSWSAPAPGTMQYPRPLSATRLRAP
;
A
#
# COMPACT_ATOMS: atom_id res chain seq x y z
N MET A 1 -39.38 24.52 -27.84
CA MET A 1 -40.68 24.36 -28.55
C MET A 1 -41.18 22.94 -28.36
N ARG A 2 -42.49 22.69 -28.50
CA ARG A 2 -43.14 21.40 -28.22
C ARG A 2 -43.09 20.44 -29.43
N CYS A 3 -43.48 19.18 -29.15
CA CYS A 3 -44.10 18.18 -30.04
C CYS A 3 -43.14 17.26 -30.85
N SER A 4 -43.40 15.97 -31.05
CA SER A 4 -44.39 15.05 -30.45
C SER A 4 -44.03 13.57 -30.72
N ASN A 5 -44.44 12.67 -29.82
CA ASN A 5 -44.70 11.23 -30.11
C ASN A 5 -46.18 11.14 -30.60
N PRO A 6 -46.75 10.04 -31.19
CA PRO A 6 -46.44 8.63 -30.87
C PRO A 6 -46.54 7.60 -32.03
N LEU A 7 -46.18 6.35 -31.76
CA LEU A 7 -47.06 5.20 -32.07
C LEU A 7 -46.62 3.94 -31.30
N ALA A 8 -47.58 3.27 -30.67
CA ALA A 8 -47.42 1.98 -30.03
C ALA A 8 -48.56 1.06 -30.47
N ILE A 9 -48.23 -0.17 -30.88
CA ILE A 9 -49.21 -1.26 -31.09
C ILE A 9 -48.72 -2.49 -30.31
N LYS A 10 -49.68 -3.27 -29.83
CA LYS A 10 -49.57 -4.15 -28.65
C LYS A 10 -50.27 -5.47 -28.98
N LEU A 11 -49.81 -6.58 -28.39
CA LEU A 11 -50.49 -7.90 -28.32
C LEU A 11 -50.64 -8.64 -29.68
N GLY A 12 -50.63 -9.98 -29.75
CA GLY A 12 -50.34 -11.01 -28.75
C GLY A 12 -50.76 -12.42 -29.22
N ILE A 13 -50.11 -13.46 -28.68
CA ILE A 13 -50.56 -14.87 -28.61
C ILE A 13 -50.70 -15.67 -29.93
N ARG A 14 -49.83 -16.68 -30.11
CA ARG A 14 -50.22 -18.11 -30.25
C ARG A 14 -49.02 -19.05 -30.09
N THR A 15 -49.29 -20.29 -29.68
CA THR A 15 -48.32 -21.36 -29.37
C THR A 15 -48.49 -22.53 -30.39
N PRO A 16 -47.88 -23.73 -30.28
CA PRO A 16 -46.94 -24.15 -31.33
C PRO A 16 -47.25 -25.53 -31.94
N GLU A 17 -47.84 -25.56 -33.12
CA GLU A 17 -47.87 -26.73 -34.01
C GLU A 17 -48.18 -26.26 -35.44
N GLU A 18 -47.94 -27.14 -36.45
CA GLU A 18 -48.12 -26.87 -37.89
C GLU A 18 -47.09 -25.86 -38.50
N VAL A 19 -46.40 -26.11 -39.63
CA VAL A 19 -46.49 -27.16 -40.66
C VAL A 19 -45.08 -27.63 -41.09
N LEU A 20 -44.91 -28.95 -41.23
CA LEU A 20 -43.80 -29.61 -41.92
C LEU A 20 -44.29 -30.13 -43.28
N ALA A 21 -43.79 -29.58 -44.40
CA ALA A 21 -43.83 -30.12 -45.78
C ALA A 21 -43.34 -29.02 -46.76
N ALA A 22 -42.63 -29.27 -47.86
CA ALA A 22 -42.10 -30.50 -48.44
C ALA A 22 -40.75 -30.19 -49.14
N GLY A 23 -40.03 -31.22 -49.58
CA GLY A 23 -38.76 -31.05 -50.31
C GLY A 23 -38.61 -31.97 -51.52
N SER A 24 -37.86 -31.51 -52.52
CA SER A 24 -37.26 -32.25 -53.66
C SER A 24 -36.55 -31.22 -54.56
N LYS A 25 -35.47 -31.47 -55.31
CA LYS A 25 -34.38 -32.47 -55.43
C LYS A 25 -33.59 -32.08 -56.71
N VAL A 26 -32.45 -32.74 -57.00
CA VAL A 26 -31.53 -32.65 -58.20
C VAL A 26 -30.22 -31.89 -57.89
N ALA A 27 -29.13 -32.56 -57.47
CA ALA A 27 -28.08 -33.32 -58.21
C ALA A 27 -26.91 -32.43 -58.72
N CYS A 28 -25.72 -32.48 -58.10
CA CYS A 28 -24.49 -33.20 -58.54
C CYS A 28 -23.95 -32.74 -59.92
N HIS A 29 -22.71 -32.27 -60.12
CA HIS A 29 -21.38 -32.53 -59.53
C HIS A 29 -20.43 -31.31 -59.78
N THR A 30 -19.19 -31.13 -59.31
CA THR A 30 -18.34 -31.64 -58.18
C THR A 30 -16.99 -30.90 -58.24
N PHE A 31 -16.40 -30.44 -57.12
CA PHE A 31 -14.94 -30.39 -56.83
C PHE A 31 -14.68 -29.88 -55.40
N VAL A 32 -13.55 -30.25 -54.80
CA VAL A 32 -13.34 -30.24 -53.33
C VAL A 32 -12.78 -28.92 -52.79
N PHE A 33 -13.41 -28.39 -51.74
CA PHE A 33 -12.73 -27.64 -50.67
C PHE A 33 -13.18 -28.18 -49.30
N GLU A 34 -12.23 -28.40 -48.41
CA GLU A 34 -12.44 -29.06 -47.12
C GLU A 34 -12.48 -28.04 -45.97
N LYS A 35 -13.31 -28.30 -44.94
CA LYS A 35 -13.54 -27.49 -43.71
C LYS A 35 -14.40 -26.22 -43.95
N THR A 36 -15.22 -25.74 -43.01
CA THR A 36 -15.37 -26.02 -41.56
C THR A 36 -16.82 -26.22 -41.13
N GLY A 37 -17.07 -27.14 -40.20
CA GLY A 37 -18.38 -27.33 -39.55
C GLY A 37 -18.74 -26.26 -38.48
N PRO A 38 -19.92 -26.38 -37.84
CA PRO A 38 -20.55 -25.30 -37.08
C PRO A 38 -19.83 -24.92 -35.77
N ILE A 39 -19.97 -23.64 -35.40
CA ILE A 39 -19.37 -23.03 -34.21
C ILE A 39 -19.95 -23.68 -32.94
N ARG A 40 -19.11 -24.40 -32.18
CA ARG A 40 -19.50 -25.06 -30.93
C ARG A 40 -19.72 -24.06 -29.80
N VAL A 41 -20.92 -24.03 -29.23
CA VAL A 41 -21.21 -23.47 -27.90
C VAL A 41 -20.61 -24.40 -26.82
N GLY A 42 -19.28 -24.41 -26.70
CA GLY A 42 -18.56 -25.47 -25.96
C GLY A 42 -17.40 -25.02 -25.07
N SER A 43 -17.05 -23.73 -25.00
CA SER A 43 -15.84 -23.28 -24.28
C SER A 43 -16.04 -23.00 -22.79
N ALA A 44 -17.22 -22.49 -22.37
CA ALA A 44 -17.48 -22.12 -20.98
C ALA A 44 -17.78 -23.34 -20.09
N ALA A 45 -18.67 -24.24 -20.51
CA ALA A 45 -18.99 -25.45 -19.76
C ALA A 45 -17.79 -26.40 -19.65
N ALA A 46 -16.99 -26.56 -20.73
CA ALA A 46 -15.77 -27.37 -20.70
C ALA A 46 -14.59 -26.72 -19.92
N ARG A 47 -14.65 -25.40 -19.65
CA ARG A 47 -13.78 -24.72 -18.66
C ARG A 47 -14.21 -25.05 -17.24
N ILE A 48 -15.51 -24.94 -16.96
CA ILE A 48 -16.08 -25.23 -15.63
C ILE A 48 -15.89 -26.71 -15.26
N ALA A 49 -16.12 -27.63 -16.21
CA ALA A 49 -15.87 -29.06 -16.00
C ALA A 49 -14.39 -29.36 -15.68
N ARG A 50 -13.43 -28.63 -16.26
CA ARG A 50 -12.00 -28.76 -15.93
C ARG A 50 -11.63 -28.13 -14.59
N ALA A 51 -12.27 -27.02 -14.21
CA ALA A 51 -12.14 -26.46 -12.86
C ALA A 51 -12.73 -27.42 -11.80
N HIS A 52 -13.85 -28.08 -12.08
CA HIS A 52 -14.44 -29.13 -11.25
C HIS A 52 -13.59 -30.41 -11.20
N ALA A 53 -12.96 -30.81 -12.32
CA ALA A 53 -12.07 -31.97 -12.36
C ALA A 53 -10.79 -31.74 -11.54
N ALA A 54 -10.21 -30.54 -11.61
CA ALA A 54 -9.13 -30.14 -10.71
C ALA A 54 -9.59 -30.09 -9.24
N ALA A 55 -10.84 -29.67 -8.98
CA ALA A 55 -11.40 -29.56 -7.63
C ALA A 55 -11.63 -30.89 -6.88
N ARG A 56 -11.38 -32.05 -7.49
CA ARG A 56 -11.61 -33.37 -6.88
C ARG A 56 -10.71 -33.72 -5.69
N ASP A 57 -9.76 -32.86 -5.35
CA ASP A 57 -8.86 -33.02 -4.19
C ASP A 57 -8.79 -31.74 -3.29
N LEU A 58 -9.67 -30.75 -3.52
CA LEU A 58 -9.38 -29.34 -3.21
C LEU A 58 -10.24 -28.65 -2.12
N GLY A 59 -10.86 -29.40 -1.21
CA GLY A 59 -11.61 -28.84 -0.07
C GLY A 59 -11.19 -29.46 1.25
N VAL A 60 -10.36 -28.77 2.04
CA VAL A 60 -10.14 -29.11 3.46
C VAL A 60 -10.99 -28.20 4.34
N ASN A 61 -11.69 -28.80 5.32
CA ASN A 61 -12.39 -28.04 6.35
C ASN A 61 -11.37 -27.30 7.22
N ILE A 62 -11.58 -25.99 7.40
CA ILE A 62 -10.78 -25.18 8.31
C ILE A 62 -11.10 -25.62 9.74
N HIS A 63 -10.06 -25.87 10.55
CA HIS A 63 -10.23 -26.24 11.96
C HIS A 63 -10.93 -25.10 12.73
N PRO A 64 -11.94 -25.36 13.59
CA PRO A 64 -12.78 -24.33 14.20
C PRO A 64 -12.01 -23.19 14.91
N ARG A 65 -10.88 -23.50 15.57
CA ARG A 65 -9.98 -22.51 16.21
C ARG A 65 -9.43 -21.43 15.26
N HIS A 66 -9.49 -21.66 13.95
CA HIS A 66 -9.02 -20.74 12.91
C HIS A 66 -10.17 -19.97 12.23
N LEU A 67 -11.42 -20.18 12.63
CA LEU A 67 -12.59 -19.47 12.12
C LEU A 67 -12.92 -18.25 12.99
N ALA A 68 -13.38 -17.17 12.36
CA ALA A 68 -13.96 -16.04 13.08
C ALA A 68 -15.29 -16.40 13.75
N ASP A 69 -15.99 -17.38 13.19
CA ASP A 69 -17.18 -18.01 13.76
C ASP A 69 -17.01 -19.54 13.70
N PRO A 70 -16.65 -20.20 14.83
CA PRO A 70 -16.49 -21.65 14.91
C PRO A 70 -17.75 -22.45 14.56
N SER A 71 -18.94 -21.85 14.67
CA SER A 71 -20.23 -22.50 14.36
C SER A 71 -20.55 -22.51 12.86
N SER A 72 -19.77 -21.79 12.05
CA SER A 72 -19.99 -21.61 10.62
C SER A 72 -18.82 -22.20 9.82
N PRO A 73 -18.84 -23.51 9.49
CA PRO A 73 -17.77 -24.17 8.75
C PRO A 73 -17.38 -23.43 7.46
N LYS A 74 -16.08 -23.44 7.16
CA LYS A 74 -15.50 -22.94 5.90
C LYS A 74 -14.48 -23.95 5.39
N GLN A 75 -14.29 -23.96 4.08
CA GLN A 75 -13.29 -24.80 3.41
C GLN A 75 -12.25 -23.94 2.72
N LEU A 76 -11.06 -24.50 2.51
CA LEU A 76 -10.04 -23.95 1.61
C LEU A 76 -9.42 -25.05 0.76
N HIS A 77 -8.74 -24.64 -0.29
CA HIS A 77 -7.78 -25.48 -0.99
C HIS A 77 -6.67 -25.93 -0.03
N ARG A 78 -6.32 -27.22 0.00
CA ARG A 78 -5.32 -27.81 0.92
C ARG A 78 -4.05 -26.96 1.05
N ALA A 79 -3.33 -26.74 -0.05
CA ALA A 79 -2.13 -25.90 -0.07
C ALA A 79 -2.31 -24.46 0.45
N ALA A 80 -3.48 -23.84 0.25
CA ALA A 80 -3.77 -22.51 0.80
C ALA A 80 -4.01 -22.57 2.32
N TYR A 81 -4.61 -23.66 2.83
CA TYR A 81 -4.74 -23.90 4.26
C TYR A 81 -3.37 -24.18 4.92
N ASP A 82 -2.53 -25.02 4.31
CA ASP A 82 -1.17 -25.31 4.83
C ASP A 82 -0.28 -24.05 4.84
N ALA A 83 -0.44 -23.18 3.84
CA ALA A 83 0.20 -21.86 3.82
C ALA A 83 -0.37 -20.93 4.91
N TYR A 84 -1.69 -20.94 5.12
CA TYR A 84 -2.33 -20.19 6.19
C TYR A 84 -1.85 -20.63 7.58
N LEU A 85 -1.68 -21.93 7.84
CA LEU A 85 -1.17 -22.43 9.12
C LEU A 85 0.22 -21.86 9.45
N ARG A 86 1.14 -21.86 8.47
CA ARG A 86 2.47 -21.25 8.60
C ARG A 86 2.40 -19.73 8.80
N LEU A 87 1.49 -19.05 8.08
CA LEU A 87 1.25 -17.62 8.22
C LEU A 87 0.75 -17.28 9.64
N LYS A 88 -0.25 -18.02 10.14
CA LYS A 88 -0.87 -17.79 11.46
C LYS A 88 0.13 -18.02 12.59
N ALA A 89 0.88 -19.13 12.55
CA ALA A 89 1.91 -19.43 13.55
C ALA A 89 3.02 -18.36 13.59
N ALA A 90 3.47 -17.88 12.42
CA ALA A 90 4.44 -16.80 12.37
C ALA A 90 3.88 -15.46 12.88
N ALA A 91 2.60 -15.17 12.60
CA ALA A 91 1.96 -13.96 13.13
C ALA A 91 1.83 -13.99 14.65
N GLU A 92 1.46 -15.12 15.23
CA GLU A 92 1.39 -15.30 16.69
C GLU A 92 2.77 -15.21 17.35
N ALA A 93 3.81 -15.79 16.73
CA ALA A 93 5.19 -15.64 17.19
C ALA A 93 5.70 -14.18 17.11
N ASP A 94 5.26 -13.43 16.09
CA ASP A 94 5.51 -11.99 15.94
C ASP A 94 4.58 -11.11 16.82
N GLY A 95 3.79 -11.71 17.73
CA GLY A 95 2.98 -11.01 18.72
C GLY A 95 1.59 -10.54 18.24
N ILE A 96 1.11 -11.01 17.09
CA ILE A 96 -0.26 -10.73 16.64
C ILE A 96 -1.27 -11.54 17.48
N PRO A 97 -2.28 -10.89 18.11
CA PRO A 97 -3.24 -11.57 18.98
C PRO A 97 -3.90 -12.80 18.31
N PRO A 98 -4.09 -13.92 19.03
CA PRO A 98 -4.62 -15.16 18.45
C PRO A 98 -6.01 -15.04 17.80
N ASN A 99 -6.84 -14.09 18.26
CA ASN A 99 -8.17 -13.79 17.70
C ASN A 99 -8.13 -12.97 16.40
N LEU A 100 -6.95 -12.48 15.98
CA LEU A 100 -6.75 -11.82 14.68
C LEU A 100 -6.15 -12.80 13.67
N LEU A 101 -6.34 -12.48 12.38
CA LEU A 101 -5.99 -13.36 11.27
C LEU A 101 -6.72 -14.71 11.27
N VAL A 102 -7.82 -14.83 12.03
CA VAL A 102 -8.79 -15.91 11.85
C VAL A 102 -9.60 -15.69 10.57
N ILE A 103 -10.14 -16.77 10.02
CA ILE A 103 -10.78 -16.80 8.71
C ILE A 103 -12.28 -16.48 8.85
N VAL A 104 -12.71 -15.39 8.22
CA VAL A 104 -14.11 -14.98 8.10
C VAL A 104 -14.77 -15.69 6.93
N SER A 105 -14.07 -15.82 5.80
CA SER A 105 -14.58 -16.43 4.57
C SER A 105 -13.47 -17.11 3.77
N GLY A 106 -13.84 -18.18 3.06
CA GLY A 106 -12.93 -19.08 2.32
C GLY A 106 -13.57 -19.51 0.99
N TYR A 107 -13.60 -20.81 0.68
CA TYR A 107 -14.30 -21.34 -0.50
C TYR A 107 -15.76 -20.88 -0.54
N ARG A 108 -16.24 -20.53 -1.75
CA ARG A 108 -17.61 -20.09 -2.00
C ARG A 108 -18.15 -20.68 -3.30
N SER A 109 -19.34 -21.29 -3.25
CA SER A 109 -20.00 -21.84 -4.43
C SER A 109 -20.53 -20.74 -5.36
N ILE A 110 -20.70 -21.04 -6.65
CA ILE A 110 -21.29 -20.11 -7.63
C ILE A 110 -22.71 -19.70 -7.20
N ARG A 111 -23.50 -20.65 -6.66
CA ARG A 111 -24.85 -20.40 -6.14
C ARG A 111 -24.83 -19.42 -4.96
N SER A 112 -23.88 -19.56 -4.03
CA SER A 112 -23.72 -18.63 -2.91
C SER A 112 -23.25 -17.24 -3.39
N GLN A 113 -22.41 -17.17 -4.43
CA GLN A 113 -21.98 -15.91 -5.01
C GLN A 113 -23.12 -15.19 -5.76
N GLN A 114 -24.08 -15.93 -6.35
CA GLN A 114 -25.29 -15.36 -6.96
C GLN A 114 -26.10 -14.52 -5.96
N SER A 115 -26.42 -15.06 -4.78
CA SER A 115 -27.18 -14.33 -3.76
C SER A 115 -26.45 -13.10 -3.23
N LEU A 116 -25.11 -13.14 -3.11
CA LEU A 116 -24.31 -11.95 -2.78
C LEU A 116 -24.34 -10.90 -3.88
N TRP A 117 -24.30 -11.32 -5.15
CA TRP A 117 -24.38 -10.43 -6.31
C TRP A 117 -25.75 -9.76 -6.41
N GLU A 118 -26.83 -10.50 -6.22
CA GLU A 118 -28.21 -9.97 -6.16
C GLU A 118 -28.37 -8.97 -5.00
N ASN A 119 -27.84 -9.28 -3.82
CA ASN A 119 -27.82 -8.35 -2.69
C ASN A 119 -26.99 -7.09 -2.97
N ALA A 120 -25.88 -7.20 -3.72
CA ALA A 120 -25.08 -6.06 -4.12
C ALA A 120 -25.80 -5.18 -5.17
N LEU A 121 -26.46 -5.78 -6.16
CA LEU A 121 -27.32 -5.07 -7.11
C LEU A 121 -28.48 -4.36 -6.38
N ASN A 122 -29.07 -5.01 -5.38
CA ASN A 122 -30.10 -4.40 -4.54
C ASN A 122 -29.55 -3.26 -3.67
N ARG A 123 -28.34 -3.38 -3.10
CA ARG A 123 -27.75 -2.32 -2.28
C ARG A 123 -27.29 -1.11 -3.09
N TYR A 124 -26.65 -1.34 -4.24
CA TYR A 124 -25.95 -0.28 -4.99
C TYR A 124 -26.72 0.24 -6.20
N ARG A 125 -27.78 -0.46 -6.65
CA ARG A 125 -28.64 -0.13 -7.81
C ARG A 125 -27.96 0.05 -9.18
N ASP A 126 -26.63 0.04 -9.23
CA ASP A 126 -25.79 0.06 -10.43
C ASP A 126 -24.79 -1.13 -10.43
N PRO A 127 -24.83 -2.03 -11.44
CA PRO A 127 -23.85 -3.10 -11.60
C PRO A 127 -22.38 -2.65 -11.61
N ASN A 128 -22.08 -1.44 -12.09
CA ASN A 128 -20.72 -0.88 -12.15
C ASN A 128 -20.19 -0.40 -10.79
N ILE A 129 -21.08 -0.13 -9.84
CA ILE A 129 -20.74 0.14 -8.44
C ILE A 129 -20.69 -1.18 -7.67
N ALA A 130 -21.69 -2.06 -7.84
CA ALA A 130 -21.75 -3.37 -7.19
C ALA A 130 -20.48 -4.21 -7.48
N ARG A 131 -20.00 -4.24 -8.74
CA ARG A 131 -18.81 -5.01 -9.14
C ARG A 131 -17.48 -4.52 -8.56
N ARG A 132 -17.47 -3.40 -7.82
CA ARG A 132 -16.27 -2.91 -7.11
C ARG A 132 -16.07 -3.61 -5.76
N TRP A 133 -17.12 -4.25 -5.25
CA TRP A 133 -17.21 -4.83 -3.90
C TRP A 133 -17.68 -6.28 -3.89
N VAL A 134 -18.40 -6.72 -4.93
CA VAL A 134 -18.87 -8.10 -5.05
C VAL A 134 -18.66 -8.54 -6.49
N ALA A 135 -17.85 -9.58 -6.71
CA ALA A 135 -17.68 -10.13 -8.05
C ALA A 135 -18.98 -10.80 -8.55
N PRO A 136 -19.30 -10.74 -9.85
CA PRO A 136 -20.39 -11.52 -10.41
C PRO A 136 -20.15 -13.04 -10.25
N PRO A 137 -21.21 -13.87 -10.35
CA PRO A 137 -21.12 -15.33 -10.29
C PRO A 137 -20.05 -15.88 -11.24
N GLY A 138 -19.28 -16.88 -10.81
CA GLY A 138 -18.15 -17.41 -11.57
C GLY A 138 -16.92 -16.50 -11.68
N GLY A 139 -17.00 -15.23 -11.27
CA GLY A 139 -15.89 -14.27 -11.29
C GLY A 139 -15.13 -14.08 -9.97
N SER A 140 -15.64 -14.63 -8.86
CA SER A 140 -15.00 -14.49 -7.53
C SER A 140 -13.78 -15.39 -7.35
N PRO A 141 -12.65 -14.90 -6.82
CA PRO A 141 -11.50 -15.73 -6.43
C PRO A 141 -11.85 -16.84 -5.42
N HIS A 142 -12.87 -16.65 -4.58
CA HIS A 142 -13.33 -17.65 -3.60
C HIS A 142 -13.84 -18.96 -4.23
N HIS A 143 -14.24 -18.98 -5.50
CA HIS A 143 -14.59 -20.23 -6.19
C HIS A 143 -13.41 -21.20 -6.32
N THR A 144 -12.16 -20.72 -6.18
CA THR A 144 -10.94 -21.54 -6.25
C THR A 144 -10.57 -22.20 -4.93
N GLY A 145 -11.20 -21.80 -3.81
CA GLY A 145 -10.78 -22.16 -2.47
C GLY A 145 -9.43 -21.56 -2.03
N ARG A 146 -8.79 -20.70 -2.84
CA ARG A 146 -7.48 -20.08 -2.53
C ARG A 146 -7.57 -18.65 -2.00
N ALA A 147 -8.76 -18.05 -1.95
CA ALA A 147 -8.99 -16.72 -1.38
C ALA A 147 -9.48 -16.83 0.07
N ILE A 148 -8.94 -15.96 0.94
CA ILE A 148 -9.24 -15.87 2.36
C ILE A 148 -9.64 -14.44 2.71
N ASP A 149 -10.75 -14.28 3.42
CA ASP A 149 -11.09 -13.04 4.13
C ASP A 149 -10.64 -13.17 5.59
N PHE A 150 -9.62 -12.41 5.99
CA PHE A 150 -9.14 -12.39 7.37
C PHE A 150 -9.97 -11.46 8.26
N SER A 151 -10.13 -11.84 9.54
CA SER A 151 -10.50 -10.90 10.60
C SER A 151 -9.29 -10.06 10.97
N LEU A 152 -9.42 -8.74 10.85
CA LEU A 152 -8.33 -7.79 11.13
C LEU A 152 -8.52 -7.04 12.46
N GLY A 153 -9.63 -7.27 13.18
CA GLY A 153 -9.94 -6.64 14.47
C GLY A 153 -11.06 -5.59 14.41
N THR A 154 -11.64 -5.35 13.24
CA THR A 154 -12.96 -4.72 13.08
C THR A 154 -13.69 -5.41 11.92
N ARG A 155 -14.96 -5.07 11.71
CA ARG A 155 -15.83 -5.70 10.70
C ARG A 155 -15.30 -5.43 9.29
N ASN A 156 -15.17 -6.49 8.49
CA ASN A 156 -14.86 -6.43 7.06
C ASN A 156 -16.02 -5.75 6.30
N ASP A 157 -15.90 -4.45 6.08
CA ASP A 157 -16.85 -3.61 5.35
C ASP A 157 -16.07 -2.46 4.68
N SER A 158 -16.56 -1.96 3.55
CA SER A 158 -15.91 -0.90 2.77
C SER A 158 -15.83 0.43 3.52
N SER A 159 -16.77 0.72 4.42
CA SER A 159 -16.71 1.88 5.34
C SER A 159 -15.52 1.82 6.29
N ASN A 160 -15.11 0.61 6.70
CA ASN A 160 -14.04 0.39 7.68
C ASN A 160 -12.64 0.35 7.06
N ILE A 161 -12.46 0.54 5.73
CA ILE A 161 -11.15 0.38 5.06
C ILE A 161 -10.01 1.15 5.76
N PRO A 162 -10.15 2.43 6.18
CA PRO A 162 -9.09 3.14 6.90
C PRO A 162 -8.77 2.50 8.25
N ALA A 163 -9.80 2.11 9.01
CA ALA A 163 -9.63 1.45 10.30
C ALA A 163 -8.94 0.09 10.13
N LEU A 164 -9.42 -0.76 9.22
CA LEU A 164 -8.84 -2.06 8.88
C LEU A 164 -7.37 -1.93 8.46
N ARG A 165 -7.03 -0.94 7.62
CA ARG A 165 -5.65 -0.66 7.20
C ARG A 165 -4.74 -0.18 8.33
N SER A 166 -5.31 0.36 9.41
CA SER A 166 -4.56 0.79 10.61
C SER A 166 -4.26 -0.34 11.60
N THR A 167 -4.93 -1.49 11.49
CA THR A 167 -4.81 -2.64 12.41
C THR A 167 -3.42 -3.29 12.36
N VAL A 168 -2.94 -3.78 13.51
CA VAL A 168 -1.66 -4.52 13.59
C VAL A 168 -1.66 -5.76 12.69
N ALA A 169 -2.81 -6.45 12.58
CA ALA A 169 -3.00 -7.62 11.74
C ALA A 169 -2.84 -7.30 10.25
N TYR A 170 -3.50 -6.26 9.73
CA TYR A 170 -3.33 -5.86 8.33
C TYR A 170 -1.89 -5.44 8.03
N LYS A 171 -1.31 -4.64 8.92
CA LYS A 171 0.06 -4.14 8.80
C LYS A 171 1.07 -5.30 8.75
N TRP A 172 0.88 -6.31 9.60
CA TRP A 172 1.69 -7.52 9.59
C TRP A 172 1.54 -8.32 8.29
N LEU A 173 0.31 -8.49 7.78
CA LEU A 173 0.08 -9.17 6.49
C LEU A 173 0.80 -8.46 5.34
N VAL A 174 0.75 -7.12 5.28
CA VAL A 174 1.46 -6.32 4.25
C VAL A 174 2.97 -6.57 4.26
N CYS A 175 3.57 -6.78 5.43
CA CYS A 175 4.99 -7.07 5.54
C CYS A 175 5.35 -8.54 5.28
N ASN A 176 4.47 -9.49 5.64
CA ASN A 176 4.83 -10.90 5.78
C ASN A 176 4.08 -11.89 4.87
N ALA A 177 2.85 -11.61 4.44
CA ALA A 177 1.98 -12.62 3.81
C ALA A 177 2.53 -13.16 2.48
N GLU A 178 3.29 -12.34 1.74
CA GLU A 178 3.94 -12.71 0.47
C GLU A 178 4.90 -13.92 0.66
N ARG A 179 5.63 -14.01 1.77
CA ARG A 179 6.56 -15.14 2.05
C ARG A 179 5.84 -16.48 2.27
N PHE A 180 4.53 -16.44 2.48
CA PHE A 180 3.65 -17.61 2.58
C PHE A 180 2.87 -17.88 1.28
N GLY A 181 3.05 -17.06 0.24
CA GLY A 181 2.36 -17.19 -1.05
C GLY A 181 1.05 -16.41 -1.17
N PHE A 182 0.74 -15.53 -0.21
CA PHE A 182 -0.48 -14.71 -0.22
C PHE A 182 -0.24 -13.30 -0.79
N THR A 183 -1.11 -12.88 -1.71
CA THR A 183 -1.12 -11.53 -2.28
C THR A 183 -2.38 -10.76 -1.87
N PRO A 184 -2.29 -9.46 -1.52
CA PRO A 184 -3.45 -8.66 -1.10
C PRO A 184 -4.37 -8.27 -2.26
N TYR A 185 -5.67 -8.25 -2.01
CA TYR A 185 -6.60 -7.56 -2.90
C TYR A 185 -6.49 -6.04 -2.72
N ARG A 186 -6.49 -5.29 -3.82
CA ARG A 186 -6.19 -3.84 -3.78
C ARG A 186 -7.20 -3.06 -2.94
N ASN A 187 -8.48 -3.37 -3.09
CA ASN A 187 -9.59 -2.58 -2.53
C ASN A 187 -10.02 -3.07 -1.15
N GLU A 188 -9.80 -4.35 -0.86
CA GLU A 188 -10.37 -5.07 0.29
C GLU A 188 -9.23 -5.52 1.21
N PRO A 189 -8.92 -4.78 2.29
CA PRO A 189 -7.75 -5.07 3.12
C PRO A 189 -7.80 -6.45 3.79
N TRP A 190 -9.00 -7.02 3.94
CA TRP A 190 -9.22 -8.37 4.49
C TRP A 190 -8.99 -9.50 3.48
N HIS A 191 -9.08 -9.26 2.17
CA HIS A 191 -9.06 -10.31 1.15
C HIS A 191 -7.63 -10.57 0.67
N TRP A 192 -7.19 -11.81 0.80
CA TRP A 192 -5.86 -12.27 0.38
C TRP A 192 -5.95 -13.56 -0.41
N GLU A 193 -5.18 -13.66 -1.49
CA GLU A 193 -5.22 -14.79 -2.42
C GLU A 193 -3.92 -15.57 -2.39
N PHE A 194 -4.01 -16.89 -2.21
CA PHE A 194 -2.88 -17.81 -2.30
C PHE A 194 -2.56 -18.13 -3.76
N ASN A 195 -1.50 -17.50 -4.29
CA ASN A 195 -1.04 -17.62 -5.67
C ASN A 195 0.51 -17.64 -5.73
N PRO A 196 1.22 -18.61 -5.10
CA PRO A 196 2.68 -18.62 -5.14
C PRO A 196 3.23 -18.93 -6.54
N PRO A 197 4.48 -18.52 -6.86
CA PRO A 197 5.14 -18.85 -8.12
C PRO A 197 5.16 -20.37 -8.37
N GLY A 198 4.88 -20.77 -9.61
CA GLY A 198 4.84 -22.19 -10.00
C GLY A 198 3.58 -22.95 -9.58
N PHE A 199 2.69 -22.38 -8.77
CA PHE A 199 1.36 -22.95 -8.58
C PHE A 199 0.60 -22.89 -9.91
N PRO A 200 -0.14 -23.95 -10.32
CA PRO A 200 -0.91 -23.91 -11.55
C PRO A 200 -1.97 -22.81 -11.46
N THR A 201 -1.69 -21.68 -12.10
CA THR A 201 -2.71 -20.70 -12.40
C THR A 201 -3.72 -21.39 -13.32
N SER A 202 -5.00 -21.28 -12.98
CA SER A 202 -6.06 -21.59 -13.92
C SER A 202 -5.97 -20.54 -15.05
N THR A 203 -5.23 -20.87 -16.11
CA THR A 203 -4.87 -19.95 -17.18
C THR A 203 -6.11 -19.47 -17.93
N GLY A 204 -6.64 -18.33 -17.51
CA GLY A 204 -7.26 -17.38 -18.42
C GLY A 204 -6.15 -16.57 -19.11
N PRO A 205 -6.35 -16.12 -20.36
CA PRO A 205 -5.43 -15.17 -20.97
C PRO A 205 -5.40 -13.86 -20.16
N SER A 206 -4.32 -13.11 -20.33
CA SER A 206 -4.21 -11.74 -19.84
C SER A 206 -5.46 -10.93 -20.18
N VAL A 207 -5.95 -10.16 -19.20
CA VAL A 207 -6.93 -9.11 -19.49
C VAL A 207 -6.25 -8.15 -20.47
N PRO A 208 -6.79 -7.93 -21.69
CA PRO A 208 -6.23 -6.94 -22.59
C PRO A 208 -6.30 -5.57 -21.90
N ALA A 209 -5.27 -4.75 -22.10
CA ALA A 209 -5.25 -3.40 -21.55
C ALA A 209 -6.55 -2.67 -21.93
N ALA A 210 -7.10 -1.91 -20.99
CA ALA A 210 -8.29 -1.11 -21.27
C ALA A 210 -8.03 -0.23 -22.50
N PRO A 211 -8.99 -0.11 -23.44
CA PRO A 211 -8.80 0.67 -24.65
C PRO A 211 -8.41 2.12 -24.29
N PRO A 212 -7.58 2.78 -25.11
CA PRO A 212 -7.21 4.17 -24.86
C PRO A 212 -8.48 5.02 -24.73
N ARG A 213 -8.52 5.85 -23.68
CA ARG A 213 -9.63 6.77 -23.43
C ARG A 213 -9.76 7.71 -24.64
N PRO A 214 -10.98 8.00 -25.14
CA PRO A 214 -11.15 8.94 -26.25
C PRO A 214 -10.49 10.29 -25.93
N THR A 215 -9.92 10.90 -26.95
CA THR A 215 -9.23 12.19 -26.88
C THR A 215 -10.15 13.28 -26.31
N PRO A 216 -9.67 14.12 -25.38
CA PRO A 216 -10.41 15.30 -24.96
C PRO A 216 -10.60 16.25 -26.15
N ILE A 217 -11.85 16.65 -26.38
CA ILE A 217 -12.18 17.79 -27.25
C ILE A 217 -11.51 19.04 -26.63
N PRO A 218 -10.85 19.91 -27.43
CA PRO A 218 -10.11 21.05 -26.90
C PRO A 218 -11.05 22.06 -26.23
N SER A 219 -11.03 22.12 -24.90
CA SER A 219 -11.65 23.20 -24.15
C SER A 219 -10.77 24.46 -24.26
N ARG A 220 -11.39 25.60 -24.56
CA ARG A 220 -10.69 26.88 -24.76
C ARG A 220 -10.00 27.35 -23.47
N SER A 221 -8.80 27.89 -23.62
CA SER A 221 -7.95 28.42 -22.55
C SER A 221 -8.59 29.58 -21.79
N PRO A 222 -8.43 29.65 -20.46
CA PRO A 222 -8.13 30.87 -19.75
C PRO A 222 -6.65 31.24 -19.96
N ALA A 223 -6.35 32.54 -20.01
CA ALA A 223 -5.04 33.03 -20.45
C ALA A 223 -3.95 33.01 -19.37
N HIS A 224 -2.71 32.83 -19.85
CA HIS A 224 -1.42 33.27 -19.33
C HIS A 224 -0.95 32.98 -17.88
N LEU A 225 0.28 32.43 -17.85
CA LEU A 225 1.27 32.54 -16.78
C LEU A 225 1.52 34.03 -16.42
N PRO A 226 1.93 34.33 -15.17
CA PRO A 226 3.37 34.25 -14.88
C PRO A 226 3.70 33.43 -13.62
N VAL A 227 4.84 32.74 -13.65
CA VAL A 227 5.49 32.23 -12.43
C VAL A 227 6.21 33.41 -11.79
N TYR A 228 5.65 33.98 -10.73
CA TYR A 228 6.32 35.00 -9.93
C TYR A 228 7.25 34.34 -8.92
N ALA A 229 8.47 34.86 -8.77
CA ALA A 229 9.39 34.42 -7.72
C ALA A 229 8.75 34.62 -6.32
N PRO A 230 9.05 33.76 -5.33
CA PRO A 230 8.53 33.95 -3.98
C PRO A 230 9.01 35.30 -3.42
N PRO A 231 8.13 36.10 -2.77
CA PRO A 231 8.55 37.35 -2.16
C PRO A 231 9.56 37.06 -1.06
N ALA A 232 10.62 37.87 -1.00
CA ALA A 232 11.68 37.75 -0.02
C ALA A 232 11.10 37.71 1.41
N ARG A 233 11.22 36.54 2.06
CA ARG A 233 10.84 36.38 3.47
C ARG A 233 11.73 37.29 4.29
N ARG A 234 11.14 38.23 5.05
CA ARG A 234 11.90 39.07 5.99
C ARG A 234 12.69 38.14 6.92
N GLN A 235 13.98 38.42 7.06
CA GLN A 235 14.82 37.77 8.05
C GLN A 235 14.31 38.20 9.43
N GLU A 236 13.71 37.27 10.17
CA GLU A 236 13.72 37.37 11.63
C GLU A 236 15.16 37.15 12.12
N PRO A 237 15.61 37.88 13.15
CA PRO A 237 17.03 37.96 13.48
C PRO A 237 17.61 36.60 13.86
N SER A 238 18.78 36.31 13.29
CA SER A 238 19.59 35.13 13.55
C SER A 238 20.00 35.02 15.02
N SER A 239 19.22 34.30 15.82
CA SER A 239 19.76 33.57 16.95
C SER A 239 20.21 32.19 16.46
N SER A 240 21.48 31.87 16.68
CA SER A 240 22.02 30.53 16.41
C SER A 240 21.13 29.50 17.11
N PRO A 241 20.66 28.43 16.45
CA PRO A 241 19.85 27.43 17.12
C PRO A 241 20.71 26.79 18.20
N ALA A 242 20.38 27.06 19.47
CA ALA A 242 20.99 26.38 20.59
C ALA A 242 20.87 24.87 20.35
N GLU A 243 21.99 24.15 20.43
CA GLU A 243 22.01 22.70 20.25
C GLU A 243 21.06 22.08 21.27
N ILE A 244 19.89 21.64 20.80
CA ILE A 244 18.95 20.87 21.62
C ILE A 244 19.72 19.60 21.99
N PRO A 245 20.02 19.35 23.28
CA PRO A 245 20.78 18.19 23.68
C PRO A 245 20.10 16.94 23.12
N ILE A 246 20.88 16.00 22.58
CA ILE A 246 20.37 14.71 22.11
C ILE A 246 20.04 13.85 23.34
N VAL A 247 18.98 14.23 24.05
CA VAL A 247 18.28 13.38 25.00
C VAL A 247 17.59 12.31 24.16
N GLY A 248 18.05 11.07 24.31
CA GLY A 248 17.63 9.95 23.46
C GLY A 248 16.11 9.81 23.40
N LEU A 249 15.59 9.68 22.19
CA LEU A 249 14.15 9.65 21.94
C LEU A 249 13.52 8.37 22.50
N PRO A 250 12.58 8.44 23.46
CA PRO A 250 12.08 7.25 24.14
C PRO A 250 11.46 6.21 23.19
N GLY A 251 11.95 4.98 23.27
CA GLY A 251 11.52 3.88 22.39
C GLY A 251 12.20 3.82 21.02
N PHE A 252 13.30 4.58 20.82
CA PHE A 252 14.13 4.54 19.62
C PHE A 252 15.61 4.37 19.96
N SER A 253 16.34 3.58 19.18
CA SER A 253 17.81 3.52 19.27
C SER A 253 18.46 4.73 18.58
N PRO A 254 19.74 5.04 18.83
CA PRO A 254 20.39 6.18 18.18
C PRO A 254 20.34 6.14 16.64
N PRO A 255 20.58 5.00 15.94
CA PRO A 255 20.35 4.88 14.49
C PRO A 255 18.92 5.22 14.04
N GLU A 256 17.92 4.81 14.80
CA GLU A 256 16.51 5.06 14.51
C GLU A 256 16.14 6.54 14.73
N GLU A 257 16.67 7.16 15.78
CA GLU A 257 16.49 8.59 16.03
C GLU A 257 17.14 9.45 14.93
N LYS A 258 18.34 9.10 14.47
CA LYS A 258 18.99 9.76 13.32
C LYS A 258 18.11 9.69 12.08
N ALA A 259 17.64 8.49 11.73
CA ALA A 259 16.75 8.27 10.58
C ALA A 259 15.47 9.12 10.68
N LEU A 260 14.88 9.22 11.88
CA LEU A 260 13.68 10.02 12.12
C LEU A 260 13.95 11.53 12.05
N ARG A 261 15.05 12.02 12.64
CA ARG A 261 15.46 13.43 12.56
C ARG A 261 15.64 13.89 11.11
N ILE A 262 16.24 13.04 10.26
CA ILE A 262 16.42 13.30 8.82
C ILE A 262 15.07 13.31 8.10
N THR A 263 14.23 12.30 8.31
CA THR A 263 12.92 12.22 7.63
C THR A 263 12.02 13.40 8.02
N THR A 264 11.95 13.74 9.31
CA THR A 264 11.16 14.87 9.82
C THR A 264 11.69 16.23 9.35
N MET A 265 13.01 16.39 9.21
CA MET A 265 13.62 17.56 8.57
C MET A 265 13.12 17.74 7.13
N PHE A 266 13.05 16.66 6.35
CA PHE A 266 12.56 16.73 4.97
C PHE A 266 11.04 16.95 4.87
N GLU A 267 10.24 16.41 5.79
CA GLU A 267 8.77 16.59 5.82
C GLU A 267 8.36 18.00 6.29
N THR A 268 9.10 18.60 7.24
CA THR A 268 8.62 19.79 7.98
C THR A 268 9.60 20.97 8.00
N GLY A 269 10.78 20.83 7.39
CA GLY A 269 11.86 21.82 7.43
C GLY A 269 12.58 21.93 8.79
N ARG A 270 12.23 21.10 9.78
CA ARG A 270 12.87 21.06 11.11
C ARG A 270 12.91 19.62 11.66
N PRO A 271 14.00 19.17 12.31
CA PRO A 271 14.02 17.86 12.94
C PRO A 271 13.04 17.77 14.11
N LEU A 272 12.34 16.63 14.21
CA LEU A 272 11.38 16.31 15.29
C LEU A 272 10.28 17.37 15.51
N ASN A 273 9.79 18.00 14.44
CA ASN A 273 8.73 19.00 14.50
C ASN A 273 7.34 18.38 14.77
N PHE A 274 7.04 18.10 16.03
CA PHE A 274 5.73 17.60 16.49
C PHE A 274 4.53 18.50 16.14
N GLY A 275 4.78 19.76 15.76
CA GLY A 275 3.77 20.77 15.47
C GLY A 275 3.79 21.30 14.04
N GLY A 276 4.45 20.62 13.10
CA GLY A 276 4.38 20.97 11.68
C GLY A 276 2.93 20.97 11.22
N LEU A 277 2.39 22.13 10.84
CA LEU A 277 0.98 22.34 10.52
C LEU A 277 0.87 23.06 9.18
N THR A 278 0.17 22.47 8.21
CA THR A 278 -0.07 23.08 6.90
C THR A 278 -1.51 22.91 6.46
N GLY A 279 -1.98 23.87 5.65
CA GLY A 279 -3.33 23.91 5.12
C GLY A 279 -3.60 22.96 3.95
N ASN A 280 -4.75 23.14 3.31
CA ASN A 280 -5.25 22.37 2.17
C ASN A 280 -4.54 22.67 0.81
N PHE A 281 -3.30 23.14 0.81
CA PHE A 281 -2.62 23.65 -0.40
C PHE A 281 -2.39 22.59 -1.49
N ASP A 282 -2.35 21.31 -1.08
CA ASP A 282 -2.13 20.12 -1.90
C ASP A 282 -3.43 19.32 -2.16
N ASN A 283 -4.58 19.83 -1.72
CA ASN A 283 -5.88 19.14 -1.65
C ASN A 283 -5.99 17.98 -0.63
N GLN A 284 -5.11 17.91 0.38
CA GLN A 284 -5.19 16.93 1.47
C GLN A 284 -5.88 17.45 2.75
N GLY A 285 -6.43 18.67 2.70
CA GLY A 285 -7.32 19.26 3.71
C GLY A 285 -6.59 19.92 4.87
N LEU A 286 -5.78 19.13 5.56
CA LEU A 286 -5.00 19.52 6.73
C LEU A 286 -3.90 18.49 6.92
N SER A 287 -2.65 18.94 7.04
CA SER A 287 -1.51 18.08 7.40
C SER A 287 -0.92 18.54 8.74
N PHE A 288 -0.66 17.58 9.63
CA PHE A 288 -0.19 17.86 10.99
C PHE A 288 0.81 16.81 11.52
N GLY A 289 1.75 17.27 12.34
CA GLY A 289 2.67 16.44 13.12
C GLY A 289 3.97 16.07 12.40
N LEU A 290 4.78 15.25 13.08
CA LEU A 290 6.14 14.84 12.70
C LEU A 290 6.29 14.46 11.22
N LEU A 291 5.34 13.70 10.68
CA LEU A 291 5.39 13.14 9.33
C LEU A 291 4.29 13.69 8.40
N GLN A 292 3.75 14.88 8.70
CA GLN A 292 2.70 15.55 7.91
C GLN A 292 1.51 14.64 7.57
N TRP A 293 1.05 13.85 8.56
CA TRP A 293 -0.16 13.04 8.43
C TRP A 293 -1.34 13.94 8.11
N ASN A 294 -2.21 13.51 7.19
CA ASN A 294 -3.26 14.35 6.65
C ASN A 294 -4.63 13.69 6.54
N ILE A 295 -5.66 14.53 6.52
CA ILE A 295 -7.06 14.12 6.42
C ILE A 295 -7.34 13.42 5.09
N GLY A 296 -6.86 13.96 3.96
CA GLY A 296 -7.14 13.44 2.62
C GLY A 296 -6.67 12.02 2.35
N THR A 297 -5.59 11.56 3.00
CA THR A 297 -5.13 10.15 2.93
C THR A 297 -5.77 9.24 3.99
N GLY A 298 -6.50 9.79 4.96
CA GLY A 298 -6.98 9.04 6.12
C GLY A 298 -5.91 8.76 7.18
N SER A 299 -4.75 9.45 7.13
CA SER A 299 -3.58 9.13 7.95
C SER A 299 -3.49 9.91 9.26
N LEU A 300 -4.12 11.09 9.36
CA LEU A 300 -4.12 11.90 10.59
C LEU A 300 -5.20 11.45 11.59
N GLN A 301 -6.36 11.03 11.07
CA GLN A 301 -7.54 10.69 11.85
C GLN A 301 -7.31 9.58 12.91
N PRO A 302 -6.49 8.53 12.68
CA PRO A 302 -6.18 7.54 13.70
C PRO A 302 -5.50 8.15 14.94
N LEU A 303 -4.55 9.09 14.77
CA LEU A 303 -3.84 9.73 15.87
C LEU A 303 -4.79 10.60 16.71
N LEU A 304 -5.62 11.41 16.03
CA LEU A 304 -6.59 12.29 16.68
C LEU A 304 -7.69 11.51 17.41
N ARG A 305 -8.23 10.45 16.80
CA ARG A 305 -9.19 9.55 17.48
C ARG A 305 -8.57 8.86 18.69
N GLU A 306 -7.35 8.35 18.57
CA GLU A 306 -6.65 7.73 19.71
C GLU A 306 -6.50 8.71 20.88
N PHE A 307 -6.15 9.96 20.60
CA PHE A 307 -6.06 11.01 21.62
C PHE A 307 -7.42 11.29 22.29
N ALA A 308 -8.48 11.43 21.50
CA ALA A 308 -9.83 11.67 22.04
C ALA A 308 -10.37 10.51 22.88
N THR A 309 -10.15 9.26 22.45
CA THR A 309 -10.55 8.07 23.20
C THR A 309 -9.79 7.93 24.51
N ARG A 310 -8.49 8.24 24.53
CA ARG A 310 -7.64 8.06 25.72
C ARG A 310 -7.64 9.26 26.67
N PHE A 311 -7.84 10.47 26.17
CA PHE A 311 -7.67 11.72 26.92
C PHE A 311 -8.82 12.72 26.67
N PRO A 312 -10.09 12.34 26.87
CA PRO A 312 -11.24 13.20 26.54
C PRO A 312 -11.24 14.54 27.28
N GLY A 313 -10.79 14.58 28.55
CA GLY A 313 -10.63 15.84 29.29
C GLY A 313 -9.59 16.79 28.69
N LYS A 314 -8.50 16.25 28.12
CA LYS A 314 -7.48 17.06 27.43
C LYS A 314 -7.98 17.60 26.09
N VAL A 315 -8.80 16.82 25.37
CA VAL A 315 -9.49 17.29 24.16
C VAL A 315 -10.30 18.54 24.45
N GLN A 316 -11.10 18.55 25.52
CA GLN A 316 -11.89 19.70 25.91
C GLN A 316 -11.02 20.90 26.32
N ALA A 317 -9.92 20.68 27.04
CA ALA A 317 -9.00 21.74 27.44
C ALA A 317 -8.23 22.36 26.25
N ILE A 318 -7.89 21.57 25.23
CA ILE A 318 -7.12 22.02 24.05
C ILE A 318 -8.01 22.76 23.05
N PHE A 319 -9.15 22.16 22.67
CA PHE A 319 -10.04 22.62 21.59
C PHE A 319 -11.25 23.42 22.08
N GLY A 320 -11.50 23.52 23.39
CA GLY A 320 -12.55 24.36 23.97
C GLY A 320 -13.94 24.06 23.40
N PRO A 321 -14.74 25.09 23.05
CA PRO A 321 -16.11 24.90 22.57
C PRO A 321 -16.19 24.19 21.21
N ASP A 322 -15.12 24.19 20.42
CA ASP A 322 -15.07 23.51 19.12
C ASP A 322 -14.78 21.99 19.23
N ALA A 323 -14.38 21.51 20.42
CA ALA A 323 -13.99 20.11 20.63
C ALA A 323 -15.07 19.10 20.19
N PRO A 324 -16.37 19.24 20.54
CA PRO A 324 -17.39 18.28 20.14
C PRO A 324 -17.55 18.21 18.61
N ARG A 325 -17.55 19.37 17.93
CA ARG A 325 -17.65 19.46 16.46
C ARG A 325 -16.44 18.83 15.77
N PHE A 326 -15.23 19.06 16.30
CA PHE A 326 -14.01 18.52 15.72
C PHE A 326 -13.92 17.00 15.88
N PHE A 327 -14.23 16.47 17.06
CA PHE A 327 -14.12 15.03 17.27
C PHE A 327 -15.33 14.24 16.76
N ASP A 328 -16.47 14.88 16.50
CA ASP A 328 -17.53 14.30 15.68
C ASP A 328 -17.11 14.12 14.21
N ILE A 329 -16.53 15.16 13.55
CA ILE A 329 -16.19 15.04 12.13
C ILE A 329 -15.16 13.92 11.86
N LEU A 330 -14.32 13.60 12.85
CA LEU A 330 -13.29 12.56 12.77
C LEU A 330 -13.81 11.13 13.01
N GLN A 331 -15.10 10.94 13.35
CA GLN A 331 -15.65 9.63 13.64
C GLN A 331 -15.75 8.71 12.41
N PRO A 332 -15.71 7.37 12.58
CA PRO A 332 -15.83 6.43 11.45
C PRO A 332 -17.14 6.53 10.66
N HIS A 333 -18.20 7.09 11.26
CA HIS A 333 -19.48 7.28 10.59
C HIS A 333 -19.51 8.48 9.63
N ARG A 334 -18.50 9.38 9.70
CA ARG A 334 -18.37 10.56 8.84
C ARG A 334 -17.56 10.22 7.59
N SER A 335 -18.07 10.61 6.44
CA SER A 335 -17.42 10.36 5.16
C SER A 335 -16.17 11.22 4.95
N LEU A 336 -15.25 10.76 4.11
CA LEU A 336 -14.06 11.54 3.76
C LEU A 336 -14.40 12.90 3.10
N PRO A 337 -15.42 13.04 2.24
CA PRO A 337 -15.87 14.35 1.76
C PRO A 337 -16.31 15.32 2.87
N GLU A 338 -17.06 14.86 3.88
CA GLU A 338 -17.44 15.71 5.03
C GLU A 338 -16.21 16.18 5.81
N GLN A 339 -15.27 15.26 6.09
CA GLN A 339 -13.99 15.57 6.75
C GLN A 339 -13.15 16.58 5.96
N MET A 340 -13.10 16.42 4.63
CA MET A 340 -12.40 17.33 3.73
C MET A 340 -13.09 18.70 3.63
N GLN A 341 -14.43 18.76 3.67
CA GLN A 341 -15.17 20.02 3.70
C GLN A 341 -14.91 20.78 5.00
N PHE A 342 -14.92 20.08 6.14
CA PHE A 342 -14.53 20.67 7.42
C PHE A 342 -13.09 21.19 7.39
N ALA A 343 -12.14 20.39 6.89
CA ALA A 343 -10.75 20.79 6.79
C ALA A 343 -10.59 22.07 5.94
N ARG A 344 -11.30 22.19 4.81
CA ARG A 344 -11.36 23.41 4.00
C ARG A 344 -11.93 24.62 4.76
N SER A 345 -12.88 24.43 5.66
CA SER A 345 -13.50 25.51 6.45
C SER A 345 -12.63 26.08 7.58
N ILE A 346 -11.56 25.37 7.97
CA ILE A 346 -10.59 25.85 8.98
C ILE A 346 -9.31 26.42 8.34
N ASN A 347 -9.34 26.64 7.02
CA ASN A 347 -8.25 27.21 6.24
C ASN A 347 -8.59 28.64 5.79
N ASP A 348 -7.56 29.43 5.49
CA ASP A 348 -7.71 30.75 4.88
C ASP A 348 -8.22 30.69 3.43
N ALA A 349 -8.53 31.85 2.86
CA ALA A 349 -9.00 31.97 1.47
C ALA A 349 -7.98 31.43 0.44
N SER A 350 -6.67 31.43 0.77
CA SER A 350 -5.62 30.85 -0.08
C SER A 350 -5.54 29.32 0.03
N GLN A 351 -6.23 28.73 1.02
CA GLN A 351 -6.19 27.33 1.40
C GLN A 351 -4.78 26.84 1.82
N ARG A 352 -3.87 27.75 2.19
CA ARG A 352 -2.49 27.42 2.57
C ARG A 352 -2.27 27.40 4.07
N ASN A 353 -2.99 28.24 4.81
CA ASN A 353 -2.79 28.42 6.24
C ASN A 353 -4.06 28.05 7.02
N VAL A 354 -3.88 27.39 8.16
CA VAL A 354 -4.95 27.15 9.14
C VAL A 354 -5.21 28.45 9.89
N VAL A 355 -6.49 28.84 10.02
CA VAL A 355 -6.89 30.09 10.71
C VAL A 355 -7.03 29.90 12.22
N GLU A 356 -7.15 30.99 12.97
CA GLU A 356 -7.55 30.93 14.37
C GLU A 356 -9.04 30.58 14.52
N PRO A 357 -9.47 29.93 15.61
CA PRO A 357 -8.66 29.46 16.76
C PRO A 357 -7.93 28.12 16.50
N TRP A 358 -8.15 27.49 15.34
CA TRP A 358 -7.62 26.15 15.02
C TRP A 358 -6.09 26.09 15.06
N ARG A 359 -5.40 27.11 14.56
CA ARG A 359 -3.95 27.22 14.66
C ARG A 359 -3.46 27.20 16.11
N THR A 360 -4.11 27.94 17.01
CA THR A 360 -3.84 27.87 18.47
C THR A 360 -4.13 26.47 19.04
N TYR A 361 -5.24 25.83 18.66
CA TYR A 361 -5.57 24.48 19.14
C TYR A 361 -4.52 23.44 18.71
N PHE A 362 -4.06 23.47 17.46
CA PHE A 362 -3.01 22.58 16.97
C PHE A 362 -1.64 22.87 17.59
N ALA A 363 -1.32 24.14 17.90
CA ALA A 363 -0.12 24.48 18.66
C ALA A 363 -0.14 23.90 20.09
N ARG A 364 -1.29 23.97 20.78
CA ARG A 364 -1.49 23.32 22.09
C ARG A 364 -1.41 21.80 22.00
N LEU A 365 -2.03 21.19 20.99
CA LEU A 365 -1.96 19.75 20.75
C LEU A 365 -0.52 19.27 20.44
N ALA A 366 0.27 20.08 19.74
CA ALA A 366 1.69 19.80 19.50
C ALA A 366 2.58 19.96 20.75
N ALA A 367 2.12 20.72 21.75
CA ALA A 367 2.78 20.87 23.03
C ALA A 367 2.45 19.74 24.02
N ASP A 368 1.28 19.11 23.90
CA ASP A 368 0.82 18.08 24.83
C ASP A 368 1.71 16.81 24.80
N PRO A 369 2.22 16.34 25.96
CA PRO A 369 3.13 15.21 26.02
C PRO A 369 2.49 13.87 25.62
N ASP A 370 1.19 13.66 25.88
CA ASP A 370 0.51 12.42 25.50
C ASP A 370 0.28 12.37 23.99
N PHE A 371 -0.09 13.50 23.36
CA PHE A 371 -0.20 13.54 21.90
C PHE A 371 1.17 13.35 21.22
N ARG A 372 2.26 13.88 21.78
CA ARG A 372 3.62 13.58 21.32
C ARG A 372 3.94 12.08 21.40
N GLN A 373 3.58 11.42 22.50
CA GLN A 373 3.74 9.96 22.62
C GLN A 373 2.87 9.18 21.62
N ILE A 374 1.68 9.67 21.27
CA ILE A 374 0.86 9.07 20.19
C ILE A 374 1.60 9.20 18.86
N GLN A 375 2.06 10.40 18.48
CA GLN A 375 2.86 10.58 17.25
C GLN A 375 4.06 9.61 17.21
N LEU A 376 4.84 9.51 18.29
CA LEU A 376 5.97 8.60 18.39
C LEU A 376 5.57 7.12 18.26
N ARG A 377 4.42 6.69 18.78
CA ARG A 377 3.98 5.30 18.63
C ARG A 377 3.58 4.94 17.20
N HIS A 378 3.01 5.89 16.46
CA HIS A 378 2.73 5.71 15.03
C HIS A 378 4.03 5.70 14.19
N VAL A 379 5.02 6.51 14.57
CA VAL A 379 6.37 6.48 13.99
C VAL A 379 7.11 5.16 14.30
N ARG A 380 7.02 4.64 15.53
CA ARG A 380 7.63 3.36 15.95
C ARG A 380 7.26 2.24 15.00
N TRP A 381 5.96 2.13 14.67
CA TRP A 381 5.49 1.16 13.68
C TRP A 381 6.09 1.37 12.29
N LEU A 382 6.16 2.61 11.78
CA LEU A 382 6.79 2.91 10.48
C LEU A 382 8.29 2.55 10.48
N MET A 383 8.97 2.76 11.61
CA MET A 383 10.36 2.35 11.82
C MET A 383 10.51 0.82 11.79
N ASP A 384 9.62 0.07 12.44
CA ASP A 384 9.68 -1.41 12.43
C ASP A 384 9.40 -2.00 11.03
N VAL A 385 8.54 -1.35 10.25
CA VAL A 385 8.39 -1.65 8.81
C VAL A 385 9.66 -1.31 8.02
N ALA A 386 10.30 -0.17 8.29
CA ALA A 386 11.56 0.22 7.65
C ALA A 386 12.69 -0.78 7.96
N LYS A 387 12.84 -1.21 9.22
CA LYS A 387 13.77 -2.28 9.66
C LYS A 387 13.47 -3.60 8.94
N THR A 388 12.20 -3.95 8.79
CA THR A 388 11.79 -5.16 8.05
C THR A 388 12.24 -5.10 6.58
N PHE A 389 12.07 -3.97 5.90
CA PHE A 389 12.58 -3.80 4.54
C PHE A 389 14.11 -3.72 4.46
N ALA A 390 14.77 -3.10 5.44
CA ALA A 390 16.23 -3.10 5.52
C ALA A 390 16.77 -4.53 5.60
N ARG A 391 16.25 -5.37 6.51
CA ARG A 391 16.62 -6.80 6.60
C ARG A 391 16.28 -7.58 5.33
N ARG A 392 15.08 -7.39 4.75
CA ARG A 392 14.65 -8.04 3.49
C ARG A 392 15.55 -7.70 2.29
N LEU A 393 16.16 -6.51 2.29
CA LEU A 393 17.09 -6.05 1.26
C LEU A 393 18.57 -6.23 1.65
N GLY A 394 18.86 -6.79 2.83
CA GLY A 394 20.24 -7.00 3.32
C GLY A 394 20.98 -5.71 3.74
N LEU A 395 20.27 -4.61 3.94
CA LEU A 395 20.83 -3.30 4.31
C LEU A 395 21.15 -3.25 5.80
N ARG A 396 22.41 -2.99 6.14
CA ARG A 396 22.94 -3.01 7.52
C ARG A 396 23.32 -1.63 8.05
N SER A 397 23.51 -0.62 7.21
CA SER A 397 23.98 0.72 7.65
C SER A 397 22.89 1.65 8.19
N GLU A 398 23.24 2.59 9.09
CA GLU A 398 22.33 3.66 9.53
C GLU A 398 21.73 4.42 8.32
N ARG A 399 22.53 4.66 7.27
CA ARG A 399 22.10 5.21 5.99
C ARG A 399 21.04 4.35 5.29
N GLY A 400 21.21 3.03 5.30
CA GLY A 400 20.23 2.08 4.79
C GLY A 400 18.90 2.16 5.53
N LEU A 401 18.93 2.21 6.87
CA LEU A 401 17.73 2.39 7.69
C LEU A 401 17.04 3.74 7.42
N ALA A 402 17.81 4.84 7.31
CA ALA A 402 17.28 6.16 6.99
C ALA A 402 16.57 6.19 5.63
N LEU A 403 17.16 5.57 4.59
CA LEU A 403 16.50 5.46 3.27
C LEU A 403 15.22 4.61 3.34
N MET A 404 15.21 3.54 4.15
CA MET A 404 14.00 2.72 4.31
C MET A 404 12.88 3.48 5.03
N LEU A 405 13.20 4.28 6.05
CA LEU A 405 12.20 5.10 6.75
C LEU A 405 11.61 6.16 5.82
N ASP A 406 12.42 6.85 5.02
CA ASP A 406 11.93 7.82 4.03
C ASP A 406 11.02 7.16 2.98
N ASN A 407 11.39 5.97 2.50
CA ASN A 407 10.56 5.19 1.58
C ASN A 407 9.22 4.79 2.19
N VAL A 408 9.21 4.21 3.39
CA VAL A 408 8.00 3.79 4.10
C VAL A 408 7.11 5.00 4.45
N THR A 409 7.71 6.15 4.75
CA THR A 409 6.98 7.40 5.05
C THR A 409 6.30 7.95 3.79
N GLN A 410 7.06 8.22 2.72
CA GLN A 410 6.51 8.85 1.51
C GLN A 410 5.60 7.93 0.66
N ASN A 411 5.81 6.61 0.72
CA ASN A 411 5.10 5.65 -0.14
C ASN A 411 4.18 4.68 0.63
N GLY A 412 4.16 4.77 1.97
CA GLY A 412 3.47 3.84 2.86
C GLY A 412 4.20 2.49 3.02
N ALA A 413 3.72 1.68 3.98
CA ALA A 413 4.27 0.36 4.28
C ALA A 413 4.24 -0.65 3.11
N GLY A 414 3.41 -0.41 2.08
CA GLY A 414 3.33 -1.23 0.86
C GLY A 414 4.22 -0.74 -0.29
N TRP A 415 5.28 0.04 -0.04
CA TRP A 415 6.08 0.66 -1.09
C TRP A 415 6.83 -0.33 -1.98
N LEU A 416 7.33 -1.43 -1.41
CA LEU A 416 8.10 -2.46 -2.12
C LEU A 416 7.17 -3.50 -2.76
N LYS A 417 6.44 -3.08 -3.80
CA LYS A 417 5.58 -3.96 -4.60
C LYS A 417 6.40 -5.01 -5.36
N PRO A 418 5.86 -6.19 -5.69
CA PRO A 418 6.62 -7.26 -6.36
C PRO A 418 7.32 -6.81 -7.66
N ASN A 419 6.65 -6.00 -8.49
CA ASN A 419 7.24 -5.44 -9.71
C ASN A 419 8.40 -4.47 -9.44
N ARG A 420 8.29 -3.64 -8.39
CA ARG A 420 9.37 -2.73 -7.96
C ARG A 420 10.53 -3.51 -7.36
N ALA A 421 10.26 -4.56 -6.58
CA ALA A 421 11.28 -5.44 -6.03
C ALA A 421 12.06 -6.19 -7.13
N ALA A 422 11.36 -6.73 -8.13
CA ALA A 422 11.97 -7.35 -9.30
C ALA A 422 12.87 -6.36 -10.07
N LEU A 423 12.41 -5.12 -10.29
CA LEU A 423 13.20 -4.09 -10.97
C LEU A 423 14.45 -3.66 -10.18
N ILE A 424 14.37 -3.60 -8.84
CA ILE A 424 15.54 -3.37 -7.97
C ILE A 424 16.58 -4.49 -8.15
N GLN A 425 16.15 -5.75 -8.14
CA GLN A 425 17.07 -6.90 -8.33
C GLN A 425 17.63 -6.96 -9.75
N GLN A 426 16.82 -6.64 -10.77
CA GLN A 426 17.27 -6.55 -12.17
C GLN A 426 18.38 -5.52 -12.33
N ARG A 427 18.18 -4.28 -11.85
CA ARG A 427 19.19 -3.22 -11.96
C ARG A 427 20.43 -3.48 -11.11
N LYS A 428 20.28 -4.09 -9.93
CA LYS A 428 21.41 -4.58 -9.14
C LYS A 428 22.26 -5.56 -9.95
N ALA A 429 21.65 -6.63 -10.45
CA ALA A 429 22.35 -7.67 -11.22
C ALA A 429 22.97 -7.13 -12.52
N GLU A 430 22.33 -6.16 -13.18
CA GLU A 430 22.88 -5.48 -14.34
C GLU A 430 24.16 -4.70 -14.01
N GLN A 431 24.13 -3.89 -12.94
CA GLN A 431 25.29 -3.11 -12.51
C GLN A 431 26.44 -4.00 -11.98
N GLU A 432 26.13 -5.13 -11.33
CA GLU A 432 27.13 -6.12 -10.92
C GLU A 432 27.79 -6.81 -12.11
N ARG A 433 27.04 -7.14 -13.17
CA ARG A 433 27.61 -7.63 -14.44
C ARG A 433 28.50 -6.58 -15.12
N GLN A 434 28.07 -5.33 -15.18
CA GLN A 434 28.84 -4.24 -15.80
C GLN A 434 30.14 -3.93 -15.06
N THR A 435 30.14 -4.06 -13.73
CA THR A 435 31.33 -3.76 -12.90
C THR A 435 32.20 -4.98 -12.57
N GLY A 436 31.75 -6.19 -12.91
CA GLY A 436 32.45 -7.45 -12.62
C GLY A 436 32.56 -7.80 -11.13
N ARG A 437 31.82 -7.11 -10.25
CA ARG A 437 31.90 -7.28 -8.78
C ARG A 437 30.56 -7.01 -8.10
N PRO A 438 30.32 -7.57 -6.88
CA PRO A 438 29.15 -7.22 -6.08
C PRO A 438 29.10 -5.72 -5.76
N LEU A 439 27.88 -5.17 -5.66
CA LEU A 439 27.72 -3.77 -5.23
C LEU A 439 28.04 -3.61 -3.74
N THR A 440 28.69 -2.50 -3.39
CA THR A 440 28.67 -1.97 -2.02
C THR A 440 27.24 -1.61 -1.61
N GLU A 441 26.94 -1.62 -0.31
CA GLU A 441 25.60 -1.25 0.18
C GLU A 441 25.20 0.14 -0.33
N ARG A 442 26.12 1.12 -0.32
CA ARG A 442 25.86 2.49 -0.80
C ARG A 442 25.50 2.56 -2.29
N GLN A 443 26.14 1.76 -3.14
CA GLN A 443 25.75 1.62 -4.55
C GLN A 443 24.37 0.96 -4.68
N PHE A 444 24.06 -0.04 -3.86
CA PHE A 444 22.74 -0.67 -3.88
C PHE A 444 21.63 0.26 -3.36
N LEU A 445 21.92 1.13 -2.37
CA LEU A 445 21.02 2.21 -1.95
C LEU A 445 20.74 3.19 -3.12
N ALA A 446 21.73 3.50 -3.95
CA ALA A 446 21.54 4.30 -5.16
C ALA A 446 20.62 3.60 -6.19
N VAL A 447 20.74 2.27 -6.37
CA VAL A 447 19.81 1.48 -7.21
C VAL A 447 18.39 1.59 -6.67
N ILE A 448 18.19 1.37 -5.37
CA ILE A 448 16.87 1.46 -4.73
C ILE A 448 16.28 2.87 -4.88
N ALA A 449 17.06 3.91 -4.59
CA ALA A 449 16.65 5.31 -4.71
C ALA A 449 16.14 5.64 -6.12
N ASN A 450 16.91 5.26 -7.15
CA ASN A 450 16.54 5.50 -8.54
C ASN A 450 15.34 4.66 -8.98
N VAL A 451 15.22 3.39 -8.60
CA VAL A 451 14.04 2.58 -8.97
C VAL A 451 12.76 3.09 -8.29
N VAL A 452 12.82 3.63 -7.07
CA VAL A 452 11.65 4.28 -6.46
C VAL A 452 11.26 5.53 -7.25
N ALA A 453 12.23 6.40 -7.59
CA ALA A 453 12.01 7.61 -8.39
C ALA A 453 11.49 7.33 -9.81
N ASP A 454 11.95 6.27 -10.46
CA ASP A 454 11.53 5.91 -11.83
C ASP A 454 10.15 5.25 -11.87
N THR A 455 9.58 4.88 -10.70
CA THR A 455 8.27 4.20 -10.59
C THR A 455 7.20 5.02 -9.86
N VAL A 456 7.43 6.33 -9.66
CA VAL A 456 6.39 7.30 -9.30
C VAL A 456 5.86 8.02 -10.56
N ASN A 457 4.94 8.97 -10.40
CA ASN A 457 4.49 9.81 -11.51
C ASN A 457 5.69 10.62 -12.06
N PRO A 458 5.94 10.66 -13.39
CA PRO A 458 7.08 11.35 -13.98
C PRO A 458 7.27 12.79 -13.50
N ARG A 459 6.17 13.54 -13.26
CA ARG A 459 6.24 14.94 -12.78
C ARG A 459 6.92 15.11 -11.41
N TRP A 460 6.97 14.04 -10.61
CA TRP A 460 7.58 14.00 -9.28
C TRP A 460 8.88 13.19 -9.24
N SER A 461 9.26 12.55 -10.36
CA SER A 461 10.36 11.58 -10.40
C SER A 461 11.66 12.19 -9.88
N GLU A 462 11.99 13.40 -10.33
CA GLU A 462 13.25 14.04 -9.98
C GLU A 462 13.29 14.59 -8.54
N ASP A 463 12.18 15.08 -8.00
CA ASP A 463 12.11 15.47 -6.57
C ASP A 463 12.27 14.26 -5.66
N VAL A 464 11.59 13.16 -6.00
CA VAL A 464 11.70 11.87 -5.31
C VAL A 464 13.13 11.33 -5.38
N ARG A 465 13.83 11.53 -6.52
CA ARG A 465 15.23 11.16 -6.73
C ARG A 465 16.18 12.02 -5.88
N ARG A 466 16.14 13.35 -6.02
CA ARG A 466 17.01 14.30 -5.31
C ARG A 466 17.01 14.04 -3.81
N ARG A 467 15.82 13.94 -3.19
CA ARG A 467 15.67 13.68 -1.76
C ARG A 467 16.26 12.33 -1.32
N ARG A 468 16.09 11.26 -2.12
CA ARG A 468 16.65 9.94 -1.80
C ARG A 468 18.15 9.90 -2.00
N MET A 469 18.64 10.48 -3.09
CA MET A 469 20.06 10.57 -3.37
C MET A 469 20.80 11.44 -2.34
N MET A 470 20.16 12.42 -1.69
CA MET A 470 20.75 13.09 -0.53
C MET A 470 21.06 12.11 0.62
N ILE A 471 20.14 11.17 0.95
CA ILE A 471 20.42 10.15 1.97
C ILE A 471 21.60 9.27 1.53
N VAL A 472 21.59 8.80 0.28
CA VAL A 472 22.64 7.95 -0.31
C VAL A 472 24.01 8.65 -0.34
N ASN A 473 24.05 9.92 -0.72
CA ASN A 473 25.27 10.70 -0.87
C ASN A 473 25.75 11.27 0.48
N GLY A 474 24.86 11.44 1.45
CA GLY A 474 25.11 12.16 2.70
C GLY A 474 25.05 13.68 2.56
N THR A 475 25.08 14.21 1.34
CA THR A 475 25.02 15.64 1.04
C THR A 475 24.07 15.93 -0.13
N GLY A 476 23.59 17.17 -0.23
CA GLY A 476 22.75 17.63 -1.34
C GLY A 476 21.99 18.92 -1.02
N VAL A 477 20.89 19.17 -1.75
CA VAL A 477 19.94 20.26 -1.48
C VAL A 477 18.52 19.69 -1.34
N VAL A 478 17.79 20.10 -0.30
CA VAL A 478 16.35 19.82 -0.10
C VAL A 478 15.69 21.13 0.34
N HIS A 479 14.54 21.48 -0.27
CA HIS A 479 13.85 22.76 -0.05
C HIS A 479 14.79 23.98 -0.12
N GLU A 480 15.59 24.03 -1.19
CA GLU A 480 16.62 25.07 -1.46
C GLU A 480 17.74 25.17 -0.40
N THR A 481 17.71 24.31 0.64
CA THR A 481 18.66 24.30 1.75
C THR A 481 19.75 23.23 1.51
N PRO A 482 21.04 23.61 1.44
CA PRO A 482 22.14 22.65 1.43
C PRO A 482 22.21 21.87 2.75
N MET A 483 22.41 20.56 2.67
CA MET A 483 22.54 19.70 3.86
C MET A 483 23.76 18.79 3.78
N ASP A 484 24.34 18.53 4.95
CA ASP A 484 25.32 17.49 5.23
C ASP A 484 24.77 16.64 6.38
N LEU A 485 24.32 15.42 6.07
CA LEU A 485 23.65 14.55 7.02
C LEU A 485 24.62 13.92 8.03
N ALA A 486 25.92 13.83 7.70
CA ALA A 486 26.92 13.37 8.66
C ALA A 486 27.17 14.46 9.71
N ARG A 487 27.35 15.71 9.27
CA ARG A 487 27.57 16.86 10.17
C ARG A 487 26.33 17.28 10.94
N GLN A 488 25.14 17.28 10.32
CA GLN A 488 23.90 17.80 10.93
C GLN A 488 23.13 16.75 11.75
N PHE A 489 23.29 15.46 11.43
CA PHE A 489 22.51 14.37 12.05
C PHE A 489 23.35 13.17 12.50
N GLY A 490 24.68 13.21 12.34
CA GLY A 490 25.55 12.09 12.72
C GLY A 490 25.33 10.83 11.88
N LEU A 491 24.82 10.95 10.64
CA LEU A 491 24.49 9.80 9.78
C LEU A 491 25.75 9.10 9.27
N THR A 492 25.99 7.87 9.72
CA THR A 492 27.15 7.07 9.32
C THR A 492 26.77 5.89 8.41
N ASP A 493 27.79 5.13 8.00
CA ASP A 493 27.63 3.84 7.32
C ASP A 493 27.77 2.65 8.31
N GLN A 494 27.77 2.91 9.64
CA GLN A 494 27.87 1.90 10.70
C GLN A 494 26.59 1.04 10.84
N PRO A 495 26.65 -0.14 11.49
CA PRO A 495 25.47 -0.99 11.69
C PRO A 495 24.32 -0.31 12.46
N TRP A 496 23.08 -0.43 11.96
CA TRP A 496 21.88 0.04 12.68
C TRP A 496 21.32 -0.96 13.70
N GLU A 497 21.76 -2.23 13.63
CA GLU A 497 21.57 -3.23 14.69
C GLU A 497 22.94 -3.59 15.29
N THR A 498 23.08 -3.45 16.61
CA THR A 498 24.16 -4.11 17.36
C THR A 498 23.77 -5.59 17.53
N ILE A 499 24.59 -6.51 17.03
CA ILE A 499 24.43 -7.94 17.28
C ILE A 499 25.05 -8.24 18.65
N PRO A 500 24.29 -8.72 19.65
CA PRO A 500 24.88 -9.09 20.94
C PRO A 500 25.97 -10.14 20.76
N GLY A 501 27.17 -9.88 21.32
CA GLY A 501 28.31 -10.79 21.22
C GLY A 501 29.21 -10.62 19.99
N VAL A 502 28.89 -9.72 19.05
CA VAL A 502 29.82 -9.35 17.95
C VAL A 502 30.40 -7.96 18.24
N PRO A 503 31.73 -7.79 18.35
CA PRO A 503 32.33 -6.48 18.52
C PRO A 503 31.90 -5.50 17.41
N SER A 504 31.69 -4.24 17.77
CA SER A 504 31.52 -3.17 16.79
C SER A 504 32.69 -3.19 15.80
N TRP A 505 32.40 -3.21 14.49
CA TRP A 505 33.44 -3.37 13.47
C TRP A 505 34.34 -2.14 13.43
N SER A 506 35.46 -2.21 14.15
CA SER A 506 36.56 -1.26 14.04
C SER A 506 37.11 -1.36 12.62
N ALA A 507 36.87 -0.33 11.80
CA ALA A 507 37.45 -0.26 10.47
C ALA A 507 38.99 -0.30 10.60
N PRO A 508 39.69 -1.11 9.78
CA PRO A 508 41.15 -1.10 9.80
C PRO A 508 41.64 0.28 9.36
N ALA A 509 42.67 0.79 10.06
CA ALA A 509 43.34 2.01 9.66
C ALA A 509 43.90 1.89 8.23
N PRO A 510 43.98 2.98 7.44
CA PRO A 510 44.42 2.92 6.06
C PRO A 510 45.94 2.66 5.95
N GLY A 511 46.32 1.38 5.96
CA GLY A 511 47.71 0.96 5.79
C GLY A 511 47.89 -0.54 5.98
N THR A 512 48.54 -1.18 4.99
CA THR A 512 49.11 -2.55 5.05
C THR A 512 48.17 -3.69 5.48
N MET A 513 47.54 -4.33 4.50
CA MET A 513 47.20 -5.76 4.59
C MET A 513 47.65 -6.46 3.32
N GLN A 514 48.66 -7.32 3.42
CA GLN A 514 49.09 -8.17 2.31
C GLN A 514 48.07 -9.29 2.12
N TYR A 515 47.59 -9.48 0.89
CA TYR A 515 46.73 -10.60 0.55
C TYR A 515 47.54 -11.91 0.51
N PRO A 516 47.08 -13.02 1.14
CA PRO A 516 47.63 -14.33 0.86
C PRO A 516 47.31 -14.72 -0.59
N ARG A 517 48.30 -15.30 -1.30
CA ARG A 517 48.13 -15.75 -2.69
C ARG A 517 47.11 -16.90 -2.77
N PRO A 518 46.33 -17.01 -3.86
CA PRO A 518 45.40 -18.11 -4.05
C PRO A 518 46.14 -19.45 -4.22
N LEU A 519 45.63 -20.50 -3.58
CA LEU A 519 46.10 -21.86 -3.80
C LEU A 519 45.79 -22.31 -5.23
N SER A 520 46.82 -22.76 -5.94
CA SER A 520 46.74 -23.30 -7.29
C SER A 520 45.99 -24.63 -7.34
N ALA A 521 45.12 -24.80 -8.33
CA ALA A 521 44.42 -26.05 -8.57
C ALA A 521 45.36 -27.11 -9.17
N THR A 522 45.88 -28.01 -8.34
CA THR A 522 46.65 -29.18 -8.80
C THR A 522 45.71 -30.20 -9.45
N ARG A 523 45.93 -30.48 -10.74
CA ARG A 523 45.31 -31.63 -11.41
C ARG A 523 45.94 -32.91 -10.88
N LEU A 524 45.14 -33.85 -10.41
CA LEU A 524 45.52 -35.26 -10.31
C LEU A 524 44.83 -36.04 -11.43
N ARG A 525 45.63 -36.62 -12.33
CA ARG A 525 45.22 -37.79 -13.11
C ARG A 525 45.57 -39.02 -12.28
N ALA A 526 44.68 -40.01 -12.25
CA ALA A 526 45.04 -41.38 -11.96
C ALA A 526 45.49 -42.06 -13.29
N PRO A 527 46.30 -43.15 -13.23
CA PRO A 527 46.72 -43.90 -14.40
C PRO A 527 45.56 -44.56 -15.16
#